data_AF-E0UNN8-F1
#
_entry.id   AF-E0UNN8-F1
#
_cell.length_a   1.000
_cell.length_b   1.000
_cell.length_c   1.000
_cell.angle_alpha   90.00
_cell.angle_beta   90.00
_cell.angle_gamma   90.00
#
_symmetry.space_group_name_H-M   'P 1'
#
loop_
_entity.id
_entity.type
_entity.pdbx_description
1 polymer ?
#
loop_
_entity_poly.entity_id
_entity_poly.type
_entity_poly.pdbx_seq_one_letter_code
_entity_poly.pdbx_strand_id
1 'polypeptide(L)'
;MNNMDKKRKPKMINFNLQKETDEQKILKFFANRLIQVANDPQVIWEITKNDNNPIKLDEQELKQVLELLKEKLKNQELSPQIYDQIIAAIERNP
;
A
#
# COMPACT_ATOMS: atom_id res chain seq x y z
N MET A 1 38.31 17.88 42.29
CA MET A 1 36.98 17.95 41.66
C MET A 1 37.12 17.44 40.24
N ASN A 2 36.55 16.27 39.93
CA ASN A 2 36.62 15.62 38.62
C ASN A 2 35.44 16.07 37.74
N ASN A 3 35.71 16.80 36.67
CA ASN A 3 34.77 16.94 35.56
C ASN A 3 35.29 16.08 34.40
N MET A 4 34.91 14.80 34.40
CA MET A 4 35.11 13.92 33.26
C MET A 4 34.02 14.18 32.22
N ASP A 5 34.44 14.63 31.04
CA ASP A 5 33.65 14.82 29.83
C ASP A 5 32.77 13.59 29.50
N LYS A 6 31.45 13.77 29.53
CA LYS A 6 30.50 12.80 28.95
C LYS A 6 30.57 12.90 27.42
N LYS A 7 31.53 12.20 26.82
CA LYS A 7 31.56 11.92 25.37
C LYS A 7 30.26 11.22 24.98
N ARG A 8 29.35 11.94 24.32
CA ARG A 8 28.14 11.36 23.73
C ARG A 8 28.57 10.34 22.68
N LYS A 9 28.22 9.07 22.89
CA LYS A 9 28.48 8.01 21.91
C LYS A 9 27.75 8.35 20.60
N PRO A 10 28.41 8.26 19.43
CA PRO A 10 27.73 8.45 18.16
C PRO A 10 26.67 7.35 18.00
N LYS A 11 25.42 7.75 17.72
CA LYS A 11 24.35 6.81 17.34
C LYS A 11 24.79 6.14 16.04
N MET A 12 25.11 4.86 16.10
CA MET A 12 25.34 4.06 14.89
C MET A 12 24.00 3.96 14.14
N ILE A 13 23.93 4.59 12.98
CA ILE A 13 22.82 4.42 12.05
C ILE A 13 22.96 3.02 11.46
N ASN A 14 21.93 2.20 11.63
CA ASN A 14 21.90 0.85 11.07
C ASN A 14 21.78 0.95 9.55
N PHE A 15 22.85 0.65 8.82
CA PHE A 15 22.92 0.77 7.35
C PHE A 15 22.11 -0.30 6.59
N ASN A 16 21.51 -1.26 7.30
CA ASN A 16 20.68 -2.32 6.70
C ASN A 16 19.20 -1.93 6.52
N LEU A 17 18.87 -0.63 6.43
CA LEU A 17 17.56 -0.22 5.91
C LEU A 17 17.58 -0.40 4.38
N GLN A 18 17.03 -1.53 3.92
CA GLN A 18 16.67 -1.69 2.51
C GLN A 18 15.71 -0.55 2.15
N LYS A 19 16.19 0.40 1.36
CA LYS A 19 15.36 1.53 0.92
C LYS A 19 14.28 1.01 -0.02
N GLU A 20 13.04 1.35 0.30
CA GLU A 20 11.90 1.05 -0.54
C GLU A 20 12.00 1.83 -1.86
N THR A 21 11.73 1.15 -2.97
CA THR A 21 11.70 1.76 -4.30
C THR A 21 10.45 2.64 -4.44
N ASP A 22 10.46 3.59 -5.37
CA ASP A 22 9.30 4.45 -5.57
C ASP A 22 8.09 3.66 -6.11
N GLU A 23 8.34 2.64 -6.95
CA GLU A 23 7.31 1.68 -7.38
C GLU A 23 6.65 1.00 -6.17
N GLN A 24 7.42 0.48 -5.21
CA GLN A 24 6.88 -0.14 -4.00
C GLN A 24 6.03 0.83 -3.17
N LYS A 25 6.42 2.11 -3.08
CA LYS A 25 5.62 3.13 -2.38
C LYS A 25 4.29 3.38 -3.08
N ILE A 26 4.30 3.46 -4.41
CA ILE A 26 3.10 3.67 -5.23
C ILE A 26 2.13 2.49 -5.05
N LEU A 27 2.63 1.26 -5.17
CA LEU A 27 1.80 0.06 -4.97
C LEU A 27 1.20 0.00 -3.57
N LYS A 28 1.98 0.31 -2.53
CA LYS A 28 1.48 0.38 -1.15
C LYS A 28 0.44 1.48 -0.98
N PHE A 29 0.65 2.65 -1.60
CA PHE A 29 -0.32 3.74 -1.57
C PHE A 29 -1.67 3.28 -2.13
N PHE A 30 -1.69 2.68 -3.34
CA PHE A 30 -2.92 2.23 -3.96
C PHE A 30 -3.60 1.10 -3.19
N ALA A 31 -2.85 0.11 -2.71
CA ALA A 31 -3.42 -0.96 -1.88
C ALA A 31 -4.08 -0.39 -0.61
N ASN A 32 -3.39 0.52 0.10
CA ASN A 32 -3.96 1.18 1.27
C ASN A 32 -5.18 2.03 0.91
N ARG A 33 -5.15 2.71 -0.24
CA ARG A 33 -6.27 3.52 -0.72
C ARG A 33 -7.50 2.65 -0.96
N LEU A 34 -7.35 1.52 -1.66
CA LEU A 34 -8.45 0.56 -1.91
C LEU A 34 -9.04 0.02 -0.60
N ILE A 35 -8.22 -0.28 0.40
CA ILE A 35 -8.68 -0.70 1.74
C ILE A 35 -9.51 0.41 2.40
N GLN A 36 -9.03 1.66 2.37
CA GLN A 36 -9.72 2.80 2.97
C GLN A 36 -11.09 3.06 2.33
N VAL A 37 -11.18 2.86 1.01
CA VAL A 37 -12.41 3.12 0.24
C VAL A 37 -13.21 1.84 -0.03
N ALA A 38 -12.94 0.73 0.67
CA ALA A 38 -13.57 -0.57 0.39
C ALA A 38 -15.11 -0.56 0.45
N ASN A 39 -15.68 0.36 1.23
CA ASN A 39 -17.14 0.54 1.33
C ASN A 39 -17.73 1.43 0.21
N ASP A 40 -16.89 2.02 -0.65
CA ASP A 40 -17.28 2.86 -1.78
C ASP A 40 -16.86 2.20 -3.11
N PRO A 41 -17.73 1.37 -3.70
CA PRO A 41 -17.40 0.66 -4.93
C PRO A 41 -17.21 1.58 -6.14
N GLN A 42 -17.80 2.78 -6.15
CA GLN A 42 -17.65 3.73 -7.25
C GLN A 42 -16.22 4.29 -7.28
N VAL A 43 -15.67 4.65 -6.12
CA VAL A 43 -14.29 5.15 -6.02
C VAL A 43 -13.28 4.05 -6.40
N ILE A 44 -13.54 2.80 -6.02
CA ILE A 44 -12.70 1.66 -6.44
C ILE A 44 -12.73 1.51 -7.96
N TRP A 45 -13.92 1.57 -8.57
CA TRP A 45 -14.07 1.53 -10.02
C TRP A 45 -13.33 2.68 -10.70
N GLU A 46 -13.40 3.89 -10.16
CA GLU A 46 -12.68 5.05 -10.69
C GLU A 46 -11.16 4.86 -10.66
N ILE A 47 -10.61 4.28 -9.60
CA ILE A 47 -9.16 4.05 -9.46
C ILE A 47 -8.69 2.90 -10.38
N THR A 48 -9.55 1.94 -10.69
CA THR A 48 -9.13 0.67 -11.34
C THR A 48 -9.59 0.52 -12.79
N LYS A 49 -10.64 1.23 -13.21
CA LYS A 49 -11.27 1.06 -14.53
C LYS A 49 -11.55 2.35 -15.29
N ASN A 50 -11.68 3.51 -14.63
CA ASN A 50 -12.06 4.75 -15.33
C ASN A 50 -10.89 5.32 -16.14
N ASP A 51 -10.95 5.18 -17.48
CA ASP A 51 -9.92 5.70 -18.40
C ASP A 51 -9.75 7.22 -18.35
N ASN A 52 -10.74 7.96 -17.85
CA ASN A 52 -10.64 9.41 -17.68
C ASN A 52 -9.97 9.81 -16.35
N ASN A 53 -9.67 8.87 -15.46
CA ASN A 53 -9.02 9.16 -14.20
C ASN A 53 -7.49 9.22 -14.39
N PRO A 54 -6.83 10.37 -14.13
CA PRO A 54 -5.39 10.51 -14.32
C PRO A 54 -4.55 9.65 -13.37
N ILE A 55 -5.16 9.14 -12.29
CA ILE A 55 -4.51 8.23 -11.33
C ILE A 55 -5.03 6.78 -11.48
N LYS A 56 -5.66 6.43 -12.61
CA LYS A 56 -6.08 5.05 -12.87
C LYS A 56 -4.86 4.14 -12.89
N LEU A 57 -4.95 3.02 -12.18
CA LEU A 57 -3.98 1.95 -12.29
C LEU A 57 -3.98 1.37 -13.71
N ASP A 58 -2.79 1.12 -14.26
CA ASP A 58 -2.69 0.26 -15.44
C ASP A 58 -2.91 -1.22 -15.07
N GLU A 59 -2.99 -2.10 -16.08
CA GLU A 59 -3.26 -3.52 -15.86
C GLU A 59 -2.18 -4.22 -15.03
N GLN A 60 -0.91 -3.84 -15.22
CA GLN A 60 0.22 -4.43 -14.51
C GLN A 60 0.26 -3.94 -13.06
N GLU A 61 0.08 -2.64 -12.83
CA GLU A 61 0.02 -2.05 -11.50
C GLU A 61 -1.18 -2.61 -10.72
N LEU A 62 -2.35 -2.73 -11.35
CA LEU A 62 -3.53 -3.35 -10.74
C LEU A 62 -3.23 -4.78 -10.30
N LYS A 63 -2.58 -5.57 -11.15
CA LYS A 63 -2.19 -6.95 -10.81
C LYS A 63 -1.22 -6.98 -9.61
N GLN A 64 -0.24 -6.09 -9.57
CA GLN A 64 0.71 -6.00 -8.46
C GLN A 64 0.01 -5.56 -7.15
N VAL A 65 -0.92 -4.60 -7.21
CA VAL A 65 -1.73 -4.17 -6.07
C VAL A 65 -2.61 -5.32 -5.56
N LEU A 66 -3.24 -6.08 -6.44
CA LEU A 66 -4.07 -7.24 -6.08
C LEU A 66 -3.24 -8.35 -5.41
N GLU A 67 -2.03 -8.62 -5.88
CA GLU A 67 -1.12 -9.56 -5.20
C GLU A 67 -0.72 -9.04 -3.81
N LEU A 68 -0.41 -7.75 -3.66
CA LEU A 68 -0.13 -7.15 -2.35
C LEU A 68 -1.31 -7.30 -1.39
N LEU A 69 -2.55 -7.10 -1.87
CA LEU A 69 -3.76 -7.30 -1.06
C LEU A 69 -3.94 -8.78 -0.67
N LYS A 70 -3.65 -9.73 -1.56
CA LYS A 70 -3.67 -11.16 -1.24
C LYS A 70 -2.62 -11.53 -0.19
N GLU A 71 -1.41 -10.97 -0.27
CA GLU A 71 -0.38 -11.17 0.75
C GLU A 71 -0.85 -10.64 2.11
N LYS A 72 -1.45 -9.44 2.15
CA LYS A 72 -2.05 -8.89 3.36
C LYS A 72 -3.16 -9.76 3.93
N LEU A 73 -4.00 -10.34 3.08
CA LEU A 73 -5.04 -11.29 3.49
C LEU A 73 -4.41 -12.56 4.11
N LYS A 74 -3.39 -13.14 3.46
CA LYS A 74 -2.66 -14.32 3.98
C LYS A 74 -2.01 -14.04 5.33
N ASN A 75 -1.45 -12.84 5.50
CA ASN A 75 -0.81 -12.39 6.73
C ASN A 75 -1.80 -11.91 7.81
N GLN A 76 -3.12 -11.98 7.56
CA GLN A 76 -4.17 -11.51 8.46
C GLN A 76 -4.12 -10.00 8.76
N GLU A 77 -3.47 -9.22 7.89
CA GLU A 77 -3.44 -7.75 7.95
C GLU A 77 -4.66 -7.11 7.27
N LEU A 78 -5.42 -7.90 6.50
CA LEU A 78 -6.61 -7.50 5.76
C LEU A 78 -7.75 -8.47 6.06
N SER A 79 -8.93 -7.92 6.38
CA SER A 79 -10.14 -8.73 6.56
C SER A 79 -10.58 -9.35 5.21
N PRO A 80 -10.99 -10.64 5.19
CA PRO A 80 -11.57 -11.26 4.00
C PRO A 80 -12.74 -10.44 3.41
N GLN A 81 -13.59 -9.89 4.28
CA GLN A 81 -14.74 -9.08 3.84
C GLN A 81 -14.31 -7.82 3.07
N ILE A 82 -13.25 -7.14 3.51
CA ILE A 82 -12.73 -5.95 2.83
C ILE A 82 -12.13 -6.35 1.47
N TYR A 83 -11.39 -7.47 1.44
CA TYR A 83 -10.85 -7.99 0.19
C TYR A 83 -11.95 -8.31 -0.82
N ASP A 84 -12.99 -9.03 -0.39
CA ASP A 84 -14.13 -9.40 -1.24
C ASP A 84 -14.89 -8.17 -1.77
N GLN A 85 -15.07 -7.14 -0.94
CA GLN A 85 -15.67 -5.86 -1.37
C GLN A 85 -14.86 -5.18 -2.48
N ILE A 86 -13.53 -5.16 -2.37
CA ILE A 86 -12.65 -4.59 -3.38
C ILE A 86 -12.76 -5.37 -4.68
N ILE A 87 -12.67 -6.71 -4.63
CA ILE A 87 -12.78 -7.56 -5.82
C ILE A 87 -14.13 -7.39 -6.50
N ALA A 88 -15.23 -7.43 -5.75
CA ALA A 88 -16.57 -7.25 -6.29
C ALA A 88 -16.76 -5.87 -6.97
N ALA A 89 -16.14 -4.82 -6.43
CA ALA A 89 -16.16 -3.49 -7.04
C ALA A 89 -15.32 -3.41 -8.33
N ILE A 90 -14.20 -4.11 -8.39
CA ILE A 90 -13.37 -4.21 -9.60
C ILE A 90 -14.10 -5.01 -10.67
N GLU A 91 -14.73 -6.13 -10.33
CA GLU A 91 -15.41 -7.01 -11.29
C GLU A 91 -16.74 -6.44 -11.81
N ARG A 92 -17.29 -5.42 -11.14
CA ARG A 92 -18.48 -4.71 -11.64
C ARG A 92 -18.26 -4.23 -13.07
N ASN A 93 -19.24 -4.54 -13.91
CA ASN A 93 -19.46 -3.84 -15.17
C ASN A 93 -20.47 -2.71 -14.89
N PRO A 94 -20.14 -1.45 -15.20
CA PRO A 94 -21.06 -0.33 -15.07
C PRO A 94 -22.27 -0.49 -16.01
#